data_AF-A0A960SQ34-F1
#
_entry.id   AF-A0A960SQ34-F1
#
_cell.length_a   1.000
_cell.length_b   1.000
_cell.length_c   1.000
_cell.angle_alpha   90.00
_cell.angle_beta   90.00
_cell.angle_gamma   90.00
#
_symmetry.space_group_name_H-M   'P 1'
#
loop_
_entity.id
_entity.type
_entity.pdbx_description
1 polymer ?
#
loop_
_entity_poly.entity_id
_entity_poly.type
_entity_poly.pdbx_seq_one_letter_code
_entity_poly.pdbx_strand_id
1 'polypeptide(L)'
;MCECPKSTLHILDPGAGAGSLCATLVLLLCKRAGRPASIRVTAYEIDPVLIGYLRQALDRCRSACAGAGISFESRLINQDFLEAGANGLLGDLFRAGERERFDCALINPPYRKIGADSRERALLRSVGVETSNLYTGFVAVAARLLVPDGEMVAITPRSFCNGTYFEPFRQRFLREMRFRRVHLFDARDKAFGDDKVLQENIVFRAVKSATANPEVCVSASPAPGGQVRMRTIRHDELIQPGDRQAVIHIVPEAAGESARNRMSSLGGTLADIGLRVSTGRVVDFRSRELLRARPGKNTVPLIYPCHFKHGYVEWPNGGTRKPNALALGPKAAELVISQGHYVLTKRFSSKEERRRIVAAVYDPARIATTQVA
;
A
#
# COMPACT_ATOMS: atom_id res chain seq x y z
N MET A 1 -17.01 -7.83 2.25
CA MET A 1 -18.26 -7.11 1.95
C MET A 1 -18.59 -6.21 3.13
N CYS A 2 -19.34 -5.12 2.92
CA CYS A 2 -19.89 -4.35 4.03
C CYS A 2 -20.99 -5.17 4.73
N GLU A 3 -20.95 -5.26 6.06
CA GLU A 3 -21.86 -6.12 6.84
C GLU A 3 -23.00 -5.34 7.50
N CYS A 4 -22.89 -4.01 7.54
CA CYS A 4 -23.81 -3.04 8.16
C CYS A 4 -25.30 -3.46 8.09
N PRO A 5 -25.93 -3.81 9.22
CA PRO A 5 -27.29 -4.35 9.27
C PRO A 5 -28.36 -3.24 9.38
N LYS A 6 -28.19 -2.12 8.66
CA LYS A 6 -29.13 -0.98 8.72
C LYS A 6 -30.28 -1.13 7.73
N SER A 7 -31.45 -0.63 8.11
CA SER A 7 -32.63 -0.56 7.23
C SER A 7 -32.42 0.42 6.06
N THR A 8 -31.72 1.52 6.30
CA THR A 8 -31.32 2.48 5.27
C THR A 8 -29.80 2.50 5.21
N LEU A 9 -29.24 2.31 4.02
CA LEU A 9 -27.80 2.23 3.81
C LEU A 9 -27.32 3.32 2.85
N HIS A 10 -26.45 4.20 3.33
CA HIS A 10 -25.78 5.23 2.52
C HIS A 10 -24.38 4.76 2.12
N ILE A 11 -24.16 4.61 0.82
CA ILE A 11 -22.94 4.06 0.22
C ILE A 11 -22.20 5.18 -0.52
N LEU A 12 -20.91 5.35 -0.23
CA LEU A 12 -19.98 6.18 -0.97
C LEU A 12 -19.13 5.33 -1.90
N ASP A 13 -19.04 5.72 -3.16
CA ASP A 13 -18.02 5.28 -4.11
C ASP A 13 -17.24 6.53 -4.59
N PRO A 14 -16.07 6.83 -4.01
CA PRO A 14 -15.36 8.09 -4.23
C PRO A 14 -14.59 8.14 -5.56
N GLY A 15 -14.50 7.04 -6.28
CA GLY A 15 -13.82 6.94 -7.58
C GLY A 15 -14.45 5.78 -8.34
N ALA A 16 -15.69 5.98 -8.76
CA ALA A 16 -16.60 4.91 -9.13
C ALA A 16 -16.24 4.23 -10.44
N GLY A 17 -15.49 4.89 -11.33
CA GLY A 17 -15.20 4.38 -12.66
C GLY A 17 -16.49 4.05 -13.40
N ALA A 18 -16.57 2.83 -13.92
CA ALA A 18 -17.80 2.30 -14.56
C ALA A 18 -18.88 1.83 -13.57
N GLY A 19 -18.68 1.97 -12.24
CA GLY A 19 -19.64 1.58 -11.21
C GLY A 19 -19.61 0.11 -10.80
N SER A 20 -18.54 -0.63 -11.13
CA SER A 20 -18.47 -2.08 -10.90
C SER A 20 -18.54 -2.45 -9.41
N LEU A 21 -17.87 -1.69 -8.53
CA LEU A 21 -17.86 -1.98 -7.09
C LEU A 21 -19.22 -1.70 -6.45
N CYS A 22 -19.78 -0.51 -6.67
CA CYS A 22 -21.10 -0.17 -6.15
C CYS A 22 -22.18 -1.14 -6.67
N ALA A 23 -22.17 -1.46 -7.96
CA ALA A 23 -23.14 -2.40 -8.53
C ALA A 23 -23.04 -3.79 -7.92
N THR A 24 -21.82 -4.30 -7.72
CA THR A 24 -21.60 -5.60 -7.09
C THR A 24 -22.13 -5.62 -5.66
N LEU A 25 -21.85 -4.57 -4.86
CA LEU A 25 -22.38 -4.50 -3.49
C LEU A 25 -23.91 -4.47 -3.48
N VAL A 26 -24.53 -3.64 -4.32
CA VAL A 26 -26.00 -3.52 -4.39
C VAL A 26 -26.64 -4.86 -4.76
N LEU A 27 -26.12 -5.54 -5.78
CA LEU A 27 -26.64 -6.84 -6.21
C LEU A 27 -26.53 -7.91 -5.11
N LEU A 28 -25.46 -7.89 -4.33
CA LEU A 28 -25.29 -8.78 -3.18
C LEU A 28 -26.28 -8.44 -2.06
N LEU A 29 -26.53 -7.15 -1.79
CA LEU A 29 -27.51 -6.70 -0.81
C LEU A 29 -28.95 -7.10 -1.19
N CYS A 30 -29.32 -7.03 -2.48
CA CYS A 30 -30.63 -7.48 -2.96
C CYS A 30 -30.92 -8.96 -2.65
N LYS A 31 -29.87 -9.79 -2.59
CA LYS A 31 -29.95 -11.24 -2.35
C LYS A 31 -29.81 -11.63 -0.87
N ARG A 32 -29.54 -10.69 0.03
CA ARG A 32 -29.31 -10.97 1.45
C ARG A 32 -30.64 -11.26 2.15
N ALA A 33 -30.67 -12.28 3.03
CA ALA A 33 -31.86 -12.64 3.82
C ALA A 33 -32.36 -11.47 4.71
N GLY A 34 -31.44 -10.65 5.22
CA GLY A 34 -31.71 -9.36 5.89
C GLY A 34 -31.29 -8.18 5.01
N ARG A 35 -31.95 -8.03 3.85
CA ARG A 35 -31.71 -6.90 2.94
C ARG A 35 -32.21 -5.57 3.52
N PRO A 36 -31.57 -4.45 3.21
CA PRO A 36 -32.04 -3.13 3.62
C PRO A 36 -33.37 -2.78 2.95
N ALA A 37 -34.18 -1.93 3.59
CA ALA A 37 -35.37 -1.35 2.99
C ALA A 37 -35.04 -0.24 1.98
N SER A 38 -33.92 0.47 2.18
CA SER A 38 -33.46 1.53 1.29
C SER A 38 -31.94 1.55 1.12
N ILE A 39 -31.50 1.82 -0.11
CA ILE A 39 -30.10 2.02 -0.47
C ILE A 39 -29.97 3.37 -1.17
N ARG A 40 -29.03 4.19 -0.70
CA ARG A 40 -28.60 5.43 -1.36
C ARG A 40 -27.14 5.31 -1.76
N VAL A 41 -26.82 5.57 -3.02
CA VAL A 41 -25.44 5.55 -3.54
C VAL A 41 -25.01 6.95 -3.95
N THR A 42 -23.93 7.46 -3.38
CA THR A 42 -23.22 8.65 -3.88
C THR A 42 -21.94 8.18 -4.58
N ALA A 43 -21.87 8.42 -5.89
CA ALA A 43 -20.75 8.00 -6.72
C ALA A 43 -20.06 9.22 -7.35
N TYR A 44 -18.75 9.32 -7.18
CA TYR A 44 -17.90 10.35 -7.79
C TYR A 44 -17.14 9.78 -8.97
N GLU A 45 -17.13 10.50 -10.09
CA GLU A 45 -16.32 10.18 -11.26
C GLU A 45 -16.01 11.48 -12.03
N ILE A 46 -14.79 11.63 -12.52
CA ILE A 46 -14.34 12.83 -13.26
C ILE A 46 -14.20 12.57 -14.76
N ASP A 47 -14.06 11.31 -15.18
CA ASP A 47 -13.92 10.94 -16.57
C ASP A 47 -15.30 10.92 -17.27
N PRO A 48 -15.54 11.81 -18.27
CA PRO A 48 -16.82 11.89 -18.97
C PRO A 48 -17.23 10.60 -19.69
N VAL A 49 -16.26 9.78 -20.11
CA VAL A 49 -16.51 8.49 -20.75
C VAL A 49 -17.04 7.49 -19.72
N LEU A 50 -16.39 7.40 -18.56
CA LEU A 50 -16.78 6.48 -17.48
C LEU A 50 -18.13 6.86 -16.86
N ILE A 51 -18.45 8.16 -16.78
CA ILE A 51 -19.75 8.65 -16.32
C ILE A 51 -20.92 8.03 -17.10
N GLY A 52 -20.79 7.83 -18.42
CA GLY A 52 -21.81 7.17 -19.23
C GLY A 52 -22.08 5.73 -18.80
N TYR A 53 -21.02 4.96 -18.55
CA TYR A 53 -21.13 3.59 -18.05
C TYR A 53 -21.62 3.53 -16.60
N LEU A 54 -21.18 4.45 -15.76
CA LEU A 54 -21.61 4.57 -14.36
C LEU A 54 -23.13 4.79 -14.25
N ARG A 55 -23.70 5.68 -15.09
CA ARG A 55 -25.17 5.87 -15.13
C ARG A 55 -25.89 4.57 -15.42
N GLN A 56 -25.46 3.82 -16.44
CA GLN A 56 -26.05 2.54 -16.78
C GLN A 56 -25.93 1.52 -15.64
N ALA A 57 -24.80 1.50 -14.94
CA ALA A 57 -24.61 0.64 -13.77
C ALA A 57 -25.58 1.00 -12.64
N LEU A 58 -25.77 2.29 -12.34
CA LEU A 58 -26.72 2.78 -11.33
C LEU A 58 -28.18 2.51 -11.72
N ASP A 59 -28.53 2.59 -13.01
CA ASP A 59 -29.88 2.22 -13.48
C ASP A 59 -30.13 0.72 -13.32
N ARG A 60 -29.14 -0.13 -13.61
CA ARG A 60 -29.23 -1.58 -13.33
C ARG A 60 -29.37 -1.86 -11.84
N CYS A 61 -28.69 -1.10 -10.98
CA CYS A 61 -28.85 -1.18 -9.53
C CYS A 61 -30.29 -0.85 -9.12
N ARG A 62 -30.87 0.22 -9.68
CA ARG A 62 -32.26 0.61 -9.45
C ARG A 62 -33.23 -0.50 -9.82
N SER A 63 -33.09 -1.08 -11.02
CA SER A 63 -33.94 -2.20 -11.47
C SER A 63 -33.81 -3.42 -10.57
N ALA A 64 -32.59 -3.80 -10.17
CA ALA A 64 -32.35 -4.92 -9.28
C ALA A 64 -32.92 -4.68 -7.87
N CYS A 65 -32.87 -3.45 -7.36
CA CYS A 65 -33.48 -3.08 -6.09
C CYS A 65 -35.01 -3.12 -6.16
N ALA A 66 -35.61 -2.60 -7.23
CA ALA A 66 -37.06 -2.66 -7.44
C ALA A 66 -37.58 -4.10 -7.44
N GLY A 67 -36.90 -5.02 -8.16
CA GLY A 67 -37.24 -6.44 -8.16
C GLY A 67 -37.05 -7.13 -6.79
N ALA A 68 -36.26 -6.54 -5.90
CA ALA A 68 -36.04 -7.01 -4.53
C ALA A 68 -36.91 -6.27 -3.49
N GLY A 69 -37.77 -5.31 -3.90
CA GLY A 69 -38.56 -4.49 -2.98
C GLY A 69 -37.75 -3.50 -2.14
N ILE A 70 -36.61 -3.04 -2.66
CA ILE A 70 -35.71 -2.09 -2.00
C ILE A 70 -35.85 -0.72 -2.66
N SER A 71 -36.06 0.34 -1.86
CA SER A 71 -36.02 1.72 -2.35
C SER A 71 -34.60 2.12 -2.73
N PHE A 72 -34.37 2.56 -3.96
CA PHE A 72 -33.03 2.89 -4.45
C PHE A 72 -32.94 4.33 -4.96
N GLU A 73 -31.95 5.05 -4.43
CA GLU A 73 -31.57 6.38 -4.87
C GLU A 73 -30.08 6.39 -5.23
N SER A 74 -29.72 7.13 -6.27
CA SER A 74 -28.32 7.34 -6.60
C SER A 74 -28.06 8.79 -6.99
N ARG A 75 -26.88 9.28 -6.59
CA ARG A 75 -26.35 10.59 -6.92
C ARG A 75 -24.99 10.42 -7.57
N LEU A 76 -24.91 10.78 -8.84
CA LEU A 76 -23.66 10.84 -9.59
C LEU A 76 -23.12 12.27 -9.51
N ILE A 77 -21.91 12.43 -8.98
CA ILE A 77 -21.23 13.72 -8.85
C ILE A 77 -20.03 13.76 -9.79
N ASN A 78 -20.11 14.62 -10.81
CA ASN A 78 -19.02 14.87 -11.75
C ASN A 78 -18.06 15.93 -11.20
N GLN A 79 -17.30 15.58 -10.17
CA GLN A 79 -16.32 16.45 -9.52
C GLN A 79 -15.16 15.63 -8.94
N ASP A 80 -14.01 16.26 -8.73
CA ASP A 80 -12.90 15.65 -8.01
C ASP A 80 -13.30 15.35 -6.56
N PHE A 81 -13.25 14.07 -6.18
CA PHE A 81 -13.65 13.64 -4.84
C PHE A 81 -12.78 14.22 -3.72
N LEU A 82 -11.47 14.39 -3.92
CA LEU A 82 -10.62 14.94 -2.88
C LEU A 82 -10.95 16.40 -2.62
N GLU A 83 -11.21 17.16 -3.66
CA GLU A 83 -11.67 18.54 -3.53
C GLU A 83 -13.04 18.61 -2.84
N ALA A 84 -14.05 17.92 -3.38
CA ALA A 84 -15.40 17.94 -2.83
C ALA A 84 -15.44 17.43 -1.38
N GLY A 85 -14.73 16.34 -1.10
CA GLY A 85 -14.62 15.75 0.22
C GLY A 85 -13.84 16.62 1.20
N ALA A 86 -12.74 17.26 0.79
CA ALA A 86 -11.99 18.17 1.65
C ALA A 86 -12.79 19.41 2.01
N ASN A 87 -13.44 20.04 1.02
CA ASN A 87 -14.30 21.21 1.25
C ASN A 87 -15.49 20.87 2.15
N GLY A 88 -16.11 19.71 1.96
CA GLY A 88 -17.18 19.21 2.83
C GLY A 88 -16.73 18.95 4.27
N LEU A 89 -15.46 18.58 4.49
CA LEU A 89 -14.89 18.38 5.82
C LEU A 89 -14.50 19.70 6.52
N LEU A 90 -14.09 20.71 5.75
CA LEU A 90 -13.79 22.05 6.26
C LEU A 90 -15.05 22.84 6.60
N GLY A 91 -16.22 22.38 6.14
CA GLY A 91 -17.51 22.98 6.46
C GLY A 91 -17.70 24.30 5.72
N ASP A 92 -17.54 24.26 4.39
CA ASP A 92 -17.76 25.41 3.52
C ASP A 92 -19.02 26.18 3.94
N LEU A 93 -18.81 27.41 4.45
CA LEU A 93 -19.70 28.24 5.26
C LEU A 93 -21.04 28.60 4.58
N PHE A 94 -21.22 28.22 3.31
CA PHE A 94 -22.38 28.56 2.48
C PHE A 94 -23.24 27.35 2.08
N ARG A 95 -22.89 26.13 2.47
CA ARG A 95 -23.66 24.90 2.15
C ARG A 95 -23.90 24.01 3.37
N ALA A 96 -24.31 24.64 4.47
CA ALA A 96 -24.83 23.94 5.65
C ALA A 96 -26.19 23.29 5.34
N GLY A 97 -26.16 22.14 4.66
CA GLY A 97 -27.29 21.25 4.48
C GLY A 97 -26.77 19.82 4.58
N GLU A 98 -26.80 19.28 5.79
CA GLU A 98 -26.31 17.94 6.18
C GLU A 98 -24.83 17.67 5.83
N ARG A 99 -24.00 17.50 6.87
CA ARG A 99 -22.68 16.88 6.70
C ARG A 99 -22.91 15.52 6.05
N GLU A 100 -22.71 15.37 4.74
CA GLU A 100 -22.89 14.07 4.07
C GLU A 100 -22.03 13.02 4.79
N ARG A 101 -22.69 11.99 5.30
CA ARG A 101 -22.06 10.88 6.02
C ARG A 101 -22.55 9.57 5.44
N PHE A 102 -21.65 8.58 5.47
CA PHE A 102 -21.86 7.30 4.81
C PHE A 102 -21.72 6.15 5.79
N ASP A 103 -22.54 5.12 5.59
CA ASP A 103 -22.46 3.85 6.32
C ASP A 103 -21.42 2.91 5.72
N CYS A 104 -21.17 3.03 4.42
CA CYS A 104 -20.23 2.21 3.67
C CYS A 104 -19.44 3.08 2.68
N ALA A 105 -18.12 2.87 2.60
CA ALA A 105 -17.29 3.38 1.52
C ALA A 105 -16.66 2.22 0.74
N LEU A 106 -16.84 2.20 -0.57
CA LEU A 106 -16.18 1.27 -1.49
C LEU A 106 -15.10 2.01 -2.24
N ILE A 107 -13.84 1.58 -2.16
CA ILE A 107 -12.72 2.40 -2.64
C ILE A 107 -11.80 1.56 -3.53
N ASN A 108 -11.72 1.90 -4.80
CA ASN A 108 -10.63 1.49 -5.69
C ASN A 108 -10.04 2.76 -6.32
N PRO A 109 -9.18 3.46 -5.58
CA PRO A 109 -8.79 4.82 -5.93
C PRO A 109 -7.68 4.83 -6.99
N PRO A 110 -7.45 5.96 -7.67
CA PRO A 110 -6.31 6.12 -8.59
C PRO A 110 -4.95 6.02 -7.87
N TYR A 111 -3.98 5.34 -8.49
CA TYR A 111 -2.64 5.12 -7.94
C TYR A 111 -1.62 6.09 -8.52
N ARG A 112 -1.43 7.25 -7.87
CA ARG A 112 -0.52 8.30 -8.34
C ARG A 112 0.20 8.98 -7.19
N LYS A 113 1.52 9.12 -7.30
CA LYS A 113 2.30 9.95 -6.35
C LYS A 113 1.87 11.41 -6.48
N ILE A 114 1.69 12.07 -5.34
CA ILE A 114 1.40 13.51 -5.28
C ILE A 114 2.68 14.27 -4.93
N GLY A 115 2.91 15.39 -5.61
CA GLY A 115 4.04 16.27 -5.37
C GLY A 115 3.87 17.03 -4.05
N ALA A 116 4.98 17.52 -3.47
CA ALA A 116 4.93 18.29 -2.22
C ALA A 116 4.16 19.62 -2.35
N ASP A 117 4.18 20.21 -3.55
CA ASP A 117 3.56 21.50 -3.86
C ASP A 117 2.29 21.35 -4.71
N SER A 118 1.74 20.13 -4.81
CA SER A 118 0.56 19.89 -5.65
C SER A 118 -0.72 20.39 -4.98
N ARG A 119 -1.74 20.72 -5.79
CA ARG A 119 -3.06 21.13 -5.31
C ARG A 119 -3.69 20.08 -4.39
N GLU A 120 -3.59 18.81 -4.74
CA GLU A 120 -4.09 17.69 -3.94
C GLU A 120 -3.38 17.60 -2.60
N ARG A 121 -2.08 17.90 -2.56
CA ARG A 121 -1.32 17.96 -1.32
C ARG A 121 -1.87 19.05 -0.41
N ALA A 122 -2.05 20.26 -0.94
CA ALA A 122 -2.60 21.39 -0.18
C ALA A 122 -4.02 21.12 0.35
N LEU A 123 -4.90 20.54 -0.47
CA LEU A 123 -6.26 20.13 -0.09
C LEU A 123 -6.26 19.07 1.02
N LEU A 124 -5.39 18.08 0.96
CA LEU A 124 -5.30 17.07 2.01
C LEU A 124 -4.74 17.66 3.32
N ARG A 125 -3.76 18.58 3.23
CA ARG A 125 -3.20 19.27 4.41
C ARG A 125 -4.25 20.09 5.13
N SER A 126 -5.12 20.80 4.42
CA SER A 126 -6.16 21.63 5.04
C SER A 126 -7.12 20.80 5.90
N VAL A 127 -7.32 19.51 5.57
CA VAL A 127 -8.07 18.54 6.38
C VAL A 127 -7.20 17.65 7.27
N GLY A 128 -5.96 18.06 7.54
CA GLY A 128 -5.05 17.36 8.46
C GLY A 128 -4.59 15.98 7.99
N VAL A 129 -4.60 15.75 6.67
CA VAL A 129 -4.12 14.50 6.05
C VAL A 129 -2.75 14.73 5.42
N GLU A 130 -1.75 14.03 5.94
CA GLU A 130 -0.39 14.03 5.39
C GLU A 130 -0.11 12.71 4.65
N THR A 131 0.14 12.78 3.35
CA THR A 131 0.52 11.61 2.54
C THR A 131 1.26 11.98 1.25
N SER A 132 1.89 10.99 0.60
CA SER A 132 2.63 11.10 -0.66
C SER A 132 1.93 10.42 -1.85
N ASN A 133 0.74 9.83 -1.68
CA ASN A 133 0.03 9.17 -2.78
C ASN A 133 -1.49 9.40 -2.72
N LEU A 134 -2.09 9.61 -3.88
CA LEU A 134 -3.51 9.89 -4.08
C LEU A 134 -4.42 8.84 -3.43
N TYR A 135 -4.10 7.55 -3.54
CA TYR A 135 -4.95 6.48 -2.98
C TYR A 135 -5.15 6.60 -1.46
N THR A 136 -4.10 6.96 -0.74
CA THR A 136 -4.20 7.18 0.72
C THR A 136 -4.94 8.46 1.06
N GLY A 137 -4.91 9.47 0.18
CA GLY A 137 -5.77 10.65 0.31
C GLY A 137 -7.25 10.26 0.21
N PHE A 138 -7.61 9.45 -0.80
CA PHE A 138 -8.98 8.94 -0.98
C PHE A 138 -9.44 8.16 0.25
N VAL A 139 -8.61 7.22 0.74
CA VAL A 139 -8.89 6.43 1.94
C VAL A 139 -9.06 7.33 3.17
N ALA A 140 -8.20 8.33 3.37
CA ALA A 140 -8.28 9.21 4.53
C ALA A 140 -9.54 10.08 4.51
N VAL A 141 -9.87 10.70 3.38
CA VAL A 141 -11.08 11.54 3.24
C VAL A 141 -12.34 10.69 3.41
N ALA A 142 -12.41 9.53 2.75
CA ALA A 142 -13.54 8.62 2.90
C ALA A 142 -13.72 8.14 4.36
N ALA A 143 -12.64 7.81 5.06
CA ALA A 143 -12.70 7.42 6.49
C ALA A 143 -13.30 8.54 7.36
N ARG A 144 -12.98 9.81 7.07
CA ARG A 144 -13.55 10.95 7.79
C ARG A 144 -15.03 11.19 7.48
N LEU A 145 -15.48 10.84 6.27
CA LEU A 145 -16.89 10.92 5.85
C LEU A 145 -17.76 9.75 6.36
N LEU A 146 -17.17 8.69 6.90
CA LEU A 146 -17.94 7.60 7.52
C LEU A 146 -18.57 8.04 8.85
N VAL A 147 -19.79 7.56 9.13
CA VAL A 147 -20.42 7.61 10.46
C VAL A 147 -19.65 6.73 11.46
N PRO A 148 -19.83 6.93 12.78
CA PRO A 148 -19.45 5.91 13.76
C PRO A 148 -20.01 4.53 13.38
N ASP A 149 -19.17 3.50 13.50
CA ASP A 149 -19.41 2.13 13.05
C ASP A 149 -19.64 1.97 11.53
N GLY A 150 -19.41 3.04 10.76
CA GLY A 150 -19.36 2.98 9.31
C GLY A 150 -18.19 2.15 8.81
N GLU A 151 -18.38 1.48 7.68
CA GLU A 151 -17.44 0.52 7.13
C GLU A 151 -16.76 1.03 5.87
N MET A 152 -15.54 0.59 5.66
CA MET A 152 -14.77 0.82 4.46
C MET A 152 -14.33 -0.51 3.89
N VAL A 153 -14.49 -0.69 2.59
CA VAL A 153 -13.83 -1.75 1.82
C VAL A 153 -12.96 -1.07 0.76
N ALA A 154 -11.65 -1.31 0.82
CA ALA A 154 -10.71 -0.65 -0.08
C ALA A 154 -9.77 -1.65 -0.76
N ILE A 155 -9.49 -1.39 -2.03
CA ILE A 155 -8.46 -2.04 -2.84
C ILE A 155 -7.33 -1.03 -2.96
N THR A 156 -6.15 -1.36 -2.45
CA THR A 156 -5.02 -0.42 -2.43
C THR A 156 -3.68 -1.14 -2.54
N PRO A 157 -2.60 -0.45 -2.97
CA PRO A 157 -1.25 -0.99 -2.88
C PRO A 157 -0.86 -1.23 -1.42
N ARG A 158 -0.18 -2.35 -1.14
CA ARG A 158 0.33 -2.71 0.19
C ARG A 158 1.33 -1.70 0.76
N SER A 159 1.93 -0.86 -0.08
CA SER A 159 3.01 0.07 0.30
C SER A 159 2.72 0.95 1.52
N PHE A 160 1.45 1.31 1.80
CA PHE A 160 1.14 2.10 3.00
C PHE A 160 1.41 1.36 4.31
N CYS A 161 1.42 0.02 4.30
CA CYS A 161 1.57 -0.81 5.50
C CYS A 161 2.92 -0.62 6.19
N ASN A 162 3.99 -0.31 5.46
CA ASN A 162 5.35 -0.21 6.01
C ASN A 162 6.20 0.93 5.41
N GLY A 163 5.74 1.62 4.36
CA GLY A 163 6.51 2.71 3.75
C GLY A 163 6.63 3.89 4.71
N THR A 164 7.84 4.44 4.86
CA THR A 164 8.14 5.56 5.77
C THR A 164 7.32 6.80 5.43
N TYR A 165 7.15 7.13 4.15
CA TYR A 165 6.32 8.26 3.70
C TYR A 165 4.83 8.13 4.08
N PHE A 166 4.36 6.94 4.45
CA PHE A 166 2.98 6.68 4.85
C PHE A 166 2.79 6.64 6.37
N GLU A 167 3.83 6.89 7.18
CA GLU A 167 3.72 6.91 8.64
C GLU A 167 2.65 7.89 9.15
N PRO A 168 2.61 9.17 8.72
CA PRO A 168 1.57 10.10 9.17
C PRO A 168 0.16 9.63 8.82
N PHE A 169 0.00 9.08 7.62
CA PHE A 169 -1.26 8.48 7.18
C PHE A 169 -1.66 7.30 8.06
N ARG A 170 -0.76 6.35 8.32
CA ARG A 170 -1.04 5.17 9.17
C ARG A 170 -1.47 5.60 10.57
N GLN A 171 -0.70 6.49 11.20
CA GLN A 171 -1.03 7.00 12.54
C GLN A 171 -2.41 7.66 12.56
N ARG A 172 -2.75 8.47 11.56
CA ARG A 172 -4.08 9.10 11.49
C ARG A 172 -5.19 8.08 11.26
N PHE A 173 -5.04 7.22 10.26
CA PHE A 173 -6.02 6.20 9.89
C PHE A 173 -6.31 5.26 11.07
N LEU A 174 -5.28 4.81 11.77
CA LEU A 174 -5.38 3.88 12.90
C LEU A 174 -5.90 4.55 14.18
N ARG A 175 -6.04 5.88 14.26
CA ARG A 175 -6.77 6.52 15.37
C ARG A 175 -8.28 6.35 15.25
N GLU A 176 -8.80 6.29 14.03
CA GLU A 176 -10.25 6.32 13.75
C GLU A 176 -10.78 4.97 13.26
N MET A 177 -9.95 4.19 12.56
CA MET A 177 -10.35 2.96 11.87
C MET A 177 -9.70 1.72 12.50
N ARG A 178 -10.43 0.61 12.47
CA ARG A 178 -9.94 -0.71 12.88
C ARG A 178 -10.13 -1.71 11.77
N PHE A 179 -9.08 -2.45 11.44
CA PHE A 179 -9.20 -3.55 10.47
C PHE A 179 -10.13 -4.64 11.01
N ARG A 180 -10.90 -5.24 10.10
CA ARG A 180 -11.72 -6.45 10.35
C ARG A 180 -11.36 -7.57 9.38
N ARG A 181 -10.89 -7.21 8.18
CA ARG A 181 -10.40 -8.17 7.20
C ARG A 181 -9.27 -7.56 6.39
N VAL A 182 -8.25 -8.37 6.09
CA VAL A 182 -7.22 -8.04 5.11
C VAL A 182 -7.03 -9.26 4.22
N HIS A 183 -7.02 -9.04 2.92
CA HIS A 183 -6.84 -10.07 1.91
C HIS A 183 -5.66 -9.72 0.99
N LEU A 184 -4.79 -10.69 0.74
CA LEU A 184 -3.68 -10.56 -0.18
C LEU A 184 -3.81 -11.52 -1.36
N PHE A 185 -3.25 -11.12 -2.50
CA PHE A 185 -3.03 -12.03 -3.62
C PHE A 185 -1.56 -12.44 -3.67
N ASP A 186 -1.28 -13.72 -3.90
CA ASP A 186 0.10 -14.22 -3.98
C ASP A 186 0.78 -13.76 -5.25
N ALA A 187 0.08 -13.88 -6.38
CA ALA A 187 0.53 -13.47 -7.70
C ALA A 187 0.45 -11.95 -7.86
N ARG A 188 1.53 -11.36 -8.38
CA ARG A 188 1.70 -9.90 -8.54
C ARG A 188 1.24 -9.38 -9.90
N ASP A 189 0.90 -10.29 -10.81
CA ASP A 189 0.58 -10.07 -12.22
C ASP A 189 -0.83 -10.56 -12.60
N LYS A 190 -1.48 -11.39 -11.78
CA LYS A 190 -2.78 -12.00 -12.14
C LYS A 190 -4.01 -11.22 -11.70
N ALA A 191 -3.91 -10.38 -10.66
CA ALA A 191 -5.07 -9.64 -10.15
C ALA A 191 -5.29 -8.29 -10.88
N PHE A 192 -4.25 -7.72 -11.47
CA PHE A 192 -4.25 -6.40 -12.15
C PHE A 192 -3.25 -6.39 -13.33
N GLY A 193 -3.30 -7.43 -14.18
CA GLY A 193 -2.25 -7.74 -15.17
C GLY A 193 -2.07 -6.73 -16.31
N ASP A 194 -2.99 -5.78 -16.47
CA ASP A 194 -2.90 -4.74 -17.50
C ASP A 194 -1.92 -3.61 -17.12
N ASP A 195 -1.55 -3.49 -15.84
CA ASP A 195 -0.52 -2.55 -15.39
C ASP A 195 0.87 -3.20 -15.47
N LYS A 196 1.79 -2.61 -16.24
CA LYS A 196 3.21 -3.03 -16.35
C LYS A 196 4.02 -2.91 -15.04
N VAL A 197 3.37 -2.72 -13.91
CA VAL A 197 3.97 -2.54 -12.59
C VAL A 197 3.51 -3.68 -11.69
N LEU A 198 4.44 -4.51 -11.22
CA LEU A 198 4.18 -5.52 -10.20
C LEU A 198 3.76 -4.82 -8.90
N GLN A 199 2.46 -4.72 -8.64
CA GLN A 199 1.92 -4.12 -7.43
C GLN A 199 1.32 -5.21 -6.54
N GLU A 200 1.80 -5.30 -5.30
CA GLU A 200 1.14 -6.11 -4.28
C GLU A 200 -0.08 -5.33 -3.76
N ASN A 201 -1.23 -5.47 -4.42
CA ASN A 201 -2.47 -4.90 -3.94
C ASN A 201 -3.06 -5.76 -2.81
N ILE A 202 -3.69 -5.11 -1.85
CA ILE A 202 -4.47 -5.73 -0.79
C ILE A 202 -5.92 -5.25 -0.87
N VAL A 203 -6.83 -6.11 -0.45
CA VAL A 203 -8.23 -5.73 -0.18
C VAL A 203 -8.42 -5.75 1.31
N PHE A 204 -8.85 -4.63 1.90
CA PHE A 204 -9.12 -4.59 3.33
C PHE A 204 -10.52 -4.09 3.62
N ARG A 205 -11.09 -4.60 4.73
CA ARG A 205 -12.25 -4.05 5.39
C ARG A 205 -11.81 -3.43 6.71
N ALA A 206 -12.22 -2.18 6.93
CA ALA A 206 -12.03 -1.47 8.19
C ALA A 206 -13.33 -0.83 8.67
N VAL A 207 -13.48 -0.67 9.97
CA VAL A 207 -14.66 -0.08 10.61
C VAL A 207 -14.23 1.12 11.45
N LYS A 208 -14.99 2.21 11.38
CA LYS A 208 -14.78 3.40 12.18
C LYS A 208 -15.25 3.15 13.61
N SER A 209 -14.38 2.65 14.47
CA SER A 209 -14.75 2.17 15.79
C SER A 209 -13.71 2.52 16.84
N ALA A 210 -14.18 2.84 18.04
CA ALA A 210 -13.34 3.01 19.23
C ALA A 210 -12.88 1.66 19.83
N THR A 211 -13.34 0.52 19.31
CA THR A 211 -12.95 -0.81 19.79
C THR A 211 -11.43 -0.97 19.64
N ALA A 212 -10.70 -1.07 20.75
CA ALA A 212 -9.23 -1.03 20.71
C ALA A 212 -8.64 -2.20 19.92
N ASN A 213 -9.07 -3.42 20.23
CA ASN A 213 -8.43 -4.64 19.70
C ASN A 213 -9.46 -5.65 19.16
N PRO A 214 -10.10 -5.41 18.01
CA PRO A 214 -11.02 -6.39 17.42
C PRO A 214 -10.34 -7.61 16.81
N GLU A 215 -11.13 -8.64 16.49
CA GLU A 215 -10.70 -9.71 15.60
C GLU A 215 -10.53 -9.23 14.16
N VAL A 216 -9.50 -9.75 13.50
CA VAL A 216 -9.14 -9.47 12.11
C VAL A 216 -8.98 -10.79 11.36
N CYS A 217 -9.77 -10.98 10.32
CA CYS A 217 -9.58 -12.07 9.37
C CYS A 217 -8.45 -11.70 8.39
N VAL A 218 -7.31 -12.38 8.47
CA VAL A 218 -6.24 -12.28 7.46
C VAL A 218 -6.38 -13.45 6.49
N SER A 219 -6.43 -13.15 5.20
CA SER A 219 -6.64 -14.16 4.15
C SER A 219 -5.72 -13.94 2.97
N ALA A 220 -5.45 -14.99 2.22
CA ALA A 220 -4.72 -14.90 0.96
C ALA A 220 -5.23 -15.93 -0.06
N SER A 221 -5.06 -15.64 -1.35
CA SER A 221 -5.28 -16.60 -2.43
C SER A 221 -4.24 -16.42 -3.55
N PRO A 222 -4.02 -17.45 -4.39
CA PRO A 222 -3.07 -17.33 -5.51
C PRO A 222 -3.44 -16.22 -6.50
N ALA A 223 -4.73 -16.07 -6.77
CA ALA A 223 -5.33 -15.12 -7.70
C ALA A 223 -6.81 -14.89 -7.32
N PRO A 224 -7.51 -13.92 -7.95
CA PRO A 224 -8.95 -13.80 -7.83
C PRO A 224 -9.65 -15.13 -8.17
N GLY A 225 -10.59 -15.56 -7.32
CA GLY A 225 -11.29 -16.84 -7.47
C GLY A 225 -10.51 -18.10 -7.05
N GLY A 226 -9.23 -17.97 -6.71
CA GLY A 226 -8.43 -19.09 -6.20
C GLY A 226 -8.83 -19.51 -4.78
N GLN A 227 -8.39 -20.71 -4.37
CA GLN A 227 -8.65 -21.22 -3.02
C GLN A 227 -8.11 -20.25 -1.96
N VAL A 228 -8.99 -19.85 -1.05
CA VAL A 228 -8.67 -18.88 0.01
C VAL A 228 -8.15 -19.63 1.22
N ARG A 229 -6.95 -19.27 1.66
CA ARG A 229 -6.45 -19.57 3.01
C ARG A 229 -6.74 -18.39 3.93
N MET A 230 -7.16 -18.66 5.16
CA MET A 230 -7.46 -17.60 6.12
C MET A 230 -7.19 -18.02 7.56
N ARG A 231 -6.97 -17.01 8.39
CA ARG A 231 -6.84 -17.13 9.84
C ARG A 231 -7.40 -15.89 10.52
N THR A 232 -7.79 -16.04 11.78
CA THR A 232 -8.25 -14.93 12.61
C THR A 232 -7.15 -14.57 13.61
N ILE A 233 -6.83 -13.29 13.70
CA ILE A 233 -5.86 -12.73 14.64
C ILE A 233 -6.48 -11.54 15.38
N ARG A 234 -5.80 -11.03 16.39
CA ARG A 234 -6.15 -9.76 17.04
C ARG A 234 -5.57 -8.57 16.27
N HIS A 235 -6.23 -7.42 16.36
CA HIS A 235 -5.77 -6.19 15.72
C HIS A 235 -4.36 -5.77 16.21
N ASP A 236 -4.05 -6.03 17.48
CA ASP A 236 -2.72 -5.77 18.06
C ASP A 236 -1.63 -6.69 17.50
N GLU A 237 -2.01 -7.85 16.97
CA GLU A 237 -1.08 -8.67 16.18
C GLU A 237 -0.88 -8.07 14.80
N LEU A 238 -1.86 -7.39 14.21
CA LEU A 238 -1.67 -6.70 12.93
C LEU A 238 -0.80 -5.44 13.09
N ILE A 239 -1.00 -4.67 14.17
CA ILE A 239 -0.24 -3.47 14.51
C ILE A 239 0.21 -3.55 15.96
N GLN A 240 1.51 -3.66 16.19
CA GLN A 240 2.05 -3.85 17.54
C GLN A 240 1.77 -2.64 18.44
N PRO A 241 1.22 -2.83 19.65
CA PRO A 241 1.08 -1.76 20.62
C PRO A 241 2.43 -1.09 20.91
N GLY A 242 2.46 0.24 20.87
CA GLY A 242 3.67 1.01 21.13
C GLY A 242 4.62 1.19 19.92
N ASP A 243 4.33 0.56 18.77
CA ASP A 243 5.08 0.85 17.54
C ASP A 243 4.80 2.29 17.07
N ARG A 244 5.81 3.15 17.21
CA ARG A 244 5.74 4.57 16.83
C ARG A 244 5.44 4.75 15.34
N GLN A 245 5.91 3.85 14.48
CA GLN A 245 5.67 3.91 13.04
C GLN A 245 4.35 3.26 12.63
N ALA A 246 3.66 2.59 13.56
CA ALA A 246 2.41 1.88 13.37
C ALA A 246 2.43 0.95 12.14
N VAL A 247 3.49 0.15 11.99
CA VAL A 247 3.67 -0.77 10.86
C VAL A 247 2.61 -1.87 10.91
N ILE A 248 2.05 -2.17 9.73
CA ILE A 248 0.96 -3.14 9.57
C ILE A 248 1.57 -4.47 9.08
N HIS A 249 1.68 -5.43 9.99
CA HIS A 249 2.29 -6.74 9.77
C HIS A 249 1.29 -7.76 9.24
N ILE A 250 1.05 -7.74 7.93
CA ILE A 250 0.15 -8.71 7.30
C ILE A 250 0.89 -10.03 7.05
N VAL A 251 0.66 -11.02 7.92
CA VAL A 251 1.20 -12.38 7.82
C VAL A 251 0.04 -13.35 7.60
N PRO A 252 -0.18 -13.85 6.36
CA PRO A 252 -1.33 -14.72 6.07
C PRO A 252 -1.16 -16.17 6.53
N GLU A 253 0.07 -16.63 6.80
CA GLU A 253 0.36 -18.03 7.16
C GLU A 253 0.97 -18.13 8.57
N ALA A 254 0.60 -19.18 9.30
CA ALA A 254 1.12 -19.46 10.64
C ALA A 254 2.65 -19.67 10.67
N ALA A 255 3.24 -20.23 9.61
CA ALA A 255 4.70 -20.39 9.51
C ALA A 255 5.44 -19.04 9.57
N GLY A 256 4.85 -17.97 9.01
CA GLY A 256 5.40 -16.62 9.09
C GLY A 256 5.36 -16.03 10.50
N GLU A 257 4.48 -16.53 11.37
CA GLU A 257 4.34 -16.08 12.75
C GLU A 257 5.53 -16.53 13.62
N SER A 258 6.00 -17.77 13.46
CA SER A 258 7.20 -18.24 14.15
C SER A 258 8.43 -17.39 13.81
N ALA A 259 8.60 -17.04 12.53
CA ALA A 259 9.66 -16.14 12.09
C ALA A 259 9.50 -14.74 12.70
N ARG A 260 8.28 -14.20 12.70
CA ARG A 260 8.00 -12.91 13.33
C ARG A 260 8.29 -12.90 14.83
N ASN A 261 7.87 -13.94 15.55
CA ASN A 261 8.06 -14.03 17.00
C ASN A 261 9.55 -14.12 17.34
N ARG A 262 10.32 -14.92 16.59
CA ARG A 262 11.79 -14.96 16.70
C ARG A 262 12.46 -13.62 16.42
N MET A 263 12.00 -12.90 15.39
CA MET A 263 12.54 -11.56 15.12
C MET A 263 12.15 -10.56 16.20
N SER A 264 10.94 -10.64 16.75
CA SER A 264 10.45 -9.75 17.80
C SER A 264 11.10 -10.01 19.16
N SER A 265 11.63 -11.22 19.40
CA SER A 265 12.40 -11.53 20.61
C SER A 265 13.83 -10.96 20.60
N LEU A 266 14.30 -10.43 19.46
CA LEU A 266 15.60 -9.77 19.38
C LEU A 266 15.45 -8.33 19.89
N GLY A 267 15.76 -8.10 21.16
CA GLY A 267 15.61 -6.78 21.80
C GLY A 267 16.67 -5.75 21.43
N GLY A 268 17.77 -6.17 20.80
CA GLY A 268 18.88 -5.28 20.43
C GLY A 268 18.68 -4.62 19.06
N THR A 269 19.09 -3.37 18.95
CA THR A 269 19.19 -2.65 17.69
C THR A 269 20.54 -2.95 17.00
N LEU A 270 20.64 -2.62 15.71
CA LEU A 270 21.94 -2.67 15.02
C LEU A 270 22.96 -1.72 15.67
N ALA A 271 22.51 -0.60 16.23
CA ALA A 271 23.40 0.34 16.91
C ALA A 271 23.96 -0.23 18.22
N ASP A 272 23.18 -1.06 18.94
CA ASP A 272 23.60 -1.68 20.20
C ASP A 272 24.77 -2.65 20.01
N ILE A 273 24.90 -3.22 18.81
CA ILE A 273 26.03 -4.07 18.40
C ILE A 273 27.07 -3.32 17.55
N GLY A 274 27.04 -1.98 17.55
CA GLY A 274 28.02 -1.13 16.87
C GLY A 274 27.90 -1.10 15.34
N LEU A 275 26.80 -1.58 14.77
CA LEU A 275 26.56 -1.58 13.33
C LEU A 275 25.78 -0.33 12.88
N ARG A 276 26.08 0.12 11.66
CA ARG A 276 25.36 1.21 10.98
C ARG A 276 24.79 0.72 9.66
N VAL A 277 23.59 1.19 9.31
CA VAL A 277 22.97 0.89 8.02
C VAL A 277 23.31 1.99 7.03
N SER A 278 23.76 1.59 5.84
CA SER A 278 23.95 2.50 4.70
C SER A 278 23.30 1.89 3.47
N THR A 279 22.68 2.73 2.65
CA THR A 279 22.30 2.35 1.29
C THR A 279 23.50 2.45 0.37
N GLY A 280 23.57 1.61 -0.67
CA GLY A 280 24.57 1.73 -1.72
C GLY A 280 24.54 3.14 -2.33
N ARG A 281 25.71 3.76 -2.50
CA ARG A 281 25.83 5.18 -2.88
C ARG A 281 25.71 5.38 -4.39
N VAL A 282 26.06 4.36 -5.18
CA VAL A 282 26.00 4.42 -6.64
C VAL A 282 24.57 4.25 -7.14
N VAL A 283 24.15 5.19 -7.98
CA VAL A 283 22.91 5.10 -8.76
C VAL A 283 23.28 5.03 -10.24
N ASP A 284 23.14 3.86 -10.85
CA ASP A 284 23.63 3.52 -12.20
C ASP A 284 23.33 4.60 -13.25
N PHE A 285 22.05 5.01 -13.34
CA PHE A 285 21.63 5.94 -14.39
C PHE A 285 22.14 7.38 -14.16
N ARG A 286 22.50 7.74 -12.92
CA ARG A 286 23.09 9.04 -12.57
C ARG A 286 24.61 9.05 -12.73
N SER A 287 25.24 7.89 -12.78
CA SER A 287 26.71 7.73 -12.71
C SER A 287 27.29 7.04 -13.94
N ARG A 288 26.57 7.03 -15.08
CA ARG A 288 26.90 6.24 -16.28
C ARG A 288 28.33 6.44 -16.76
N GLU A 289 28.83 7.68 -16.72
CA GLU A 289 30.19 8.05 -17.14
C GLU A 289 31.29 7.40 -16.28
N LEU A 290 30.97 7.00 -15.06
CA LEU A 290 31.88 6.35 -14.12
C LEU A 290 31.84 4.82 -14.21
N LEU A 291 30.81 4.24 -14.82
CA LEU A 291 30.63 2.78 -14.86
C LEU A 291 31.63 2.13 -15.83
N ARG A 292 32.25 1.03 -15.42
CA ARG A 292 33.18 0.23 -16.23
C ARG A 292 32.78 -1.23 -16.19
N ALA A 293 32.74 -1.87 -17.36
CA ALA A 293 32.36 -3.27 -17.48
C ALA A 293 33.34 -4.21 -16.76
N ARG A 294 34.64 -3.87 -16.80
CA ARG A 294 35.73 -4.64 -16.20
C ARG A 294 36.58 -3.76 -15.28
N PRO A 295 37.24 -4.34 -14.26
CA PRO A 295 38.24 -3.64 -13.47
C PRO A 295 39.42 -3.18 -14.34
N GLY A 296 40.06 -2.09 -13.95
CA GLY A 296 41.22 -1.53 -14.64
C GLY A 296 41.97 -0.51 -13.80
N LYS A 297 42.94 0.18 -14.42
CA LYS A 297 43.67 1.28 -13.77
C LYS A 297 42.68 2.38 -13.32
N ASN A 298 42.90 2.94 -12.13
CA ASN A 298 42.07 3.99 -11.53
C ASN A 298 40.58 3.61 -11.42
N THR A 299 40.29 2.38 -11.02
CA THR A 299 38.92 1.92 -10.74
C THR A 299 38.85 1.24 -9.38
N VAL A 300 37.66 1.24 -8.79
CA VAL A 300 37.32 0.46 -7.60
C VAL A 300 36.25 -0.58 -7.91
N PRO A 301 36.13 -1.65 -7.10
CA PRO A 301 35.03 -2.58 -7.22
C PRO A 301 33.69 -1.90 -7.11
N LEU A 302 32.77 -2.24 -8.01
CA LEU A 302 31.37 -1.85 -7.94
C LEU A 302 30.54 -3.09 -7.62
N ILE A 303 29.89 -3.12 -6.46
CA ILE A 303 29.24 -4.32 -5.96
C ILE A 303 27.73 -4.27 -6.16
N TYR A 304 27.19 -5.30 -6.83
CA TYR A 304 25.76 -5.51 -7.02
C TYR A 304 25.29 -6.80 -6.34
N PRO A 305 23.97 -6.95 -6.11
CA PRO A 305 23.37 -8.22 -5.66
C PRO A 305 23.76 -9.47 -6.46
N CYS A 306 24.11 -9.33 -7.75
CA CYS A 306 24.57 -10.45 -8.58
C CYS A 306 25.98 -10.95 -8.19
N HIS A 307 26.70 -10.22 -7.35
CA HIS A 307 28.00 -10.64 -6.80
C HIS A 307 27.86 -11.44 -5.50
N PHE A 308 26.64 -11.61 -4.96
CA PHE A 308 26.44 -12.34 -3.71
C PHE A 308 26.41 -13.84 -3.99
N LYS A 309 27.43 -14.57 -3.52
CA LYS A 309 27.58 -16.01 -3.78
C LYS A 309 28.14 -16.70 -2.53
N HIS A 310 27.45 -17.76 -2.10
CA HIS A 310 27.80 -18.56 -0.92
C HIS A 310 28.05 -17.74 0.37
N GLY A 311 27.31 -16.63 0.55
CA GLY A 311 27.44 -15.77 1.74
C GLY A 311 28.60 -14.77 1.69
N TYR A 312 29.35 -14.70 0.59
CA TYR A 312 30.42 -13.73 0.37
C TYR A 312 30.22 -12.97 -0.95
N VAL A 313 31.01 -11.92 -1.15
CA VAL A 313 31.10 -11.22 -2.43
C VAL A 313 32.08 -11.93 -3.35
N GLU A 314 31.61 -12.36 -4.52
CA GLU A 314 32.41 -12.87 -5.63
C GLU A 314 32.51 -11.79 -6.71
N TRP A 315 33.66 -11.13 -6.77
CA TRP A 315 33.92 -9.99 -7.63
C TRP A 315 35.37 -10.01 -8.15
N PRO A 316 35.63 -9.62 -9.42
CA PRO A 316 34.63 -9.38 -10.45
C PRO A 316 33.94 -10.70 -10.83
N ASN A 317 32.72 -10.67 -11.35
CA ASN A 317 32.12 -11.87 -11.92
C ASN A 317 31.66 -11.65 -13.37
N GLY A 318 32.07 -12.58 -14.24
CA GLY A 318 31.75 -12.55 -15.67
C GLY A 318 30.32 -12.99 -16.00
N GLY A 319 29.55 -13.38 -14.98
CA GLY A 319 28.19 -13.91 -15.12
C GLY A 319 27.09 -12.84 -15.14
N THR A 320 27.44 -11.55 -15.21
CA THR A 320 26.48 -10.44 -15.16
C THR A 320 26.72 -9.42 -16.27
N ARG A 321 25.62 -8.82 -16.76
CA ARG A 321 25.68 -7.64 -17.65
C ARG A 321 25.91 -6.34 -16.88
N LYS A 322 25.90 -6.39 -15.54
CA LYS A 322 26.17 -5.23 -14.70
C LYS A 322 27.65 -4.82 -14.80
N PRO A 323 27.96 -3.51 -14.73
CA PRO A 323 29.35 -3.07 -14.63
C PRO A 323 30.01 -3.65 -13.39
N ASN A 324 31.29 -4.01 -13.48
CA ASN A 324 32.06 -4.53 -12.34
C ASN A 324 32.88 -3.43 -11.66
N ALA A 325 33.06 -2.26 -12.24
CA ALA A 325 33.95 -1.26 -11.68
C ALA A 325 33.38 0.15 -11.77
N LEU A 326 33.79 0.99 -10.82
CA LEU A 326 33.54 2.43 -10.82
C LEU A 326 34.89 3.14 -11.05
N ALA A 327 34.95 4.01 -12.06
CA ALA A 327 36.11 4.84 -12.32
C ALA A 327 36.27 5.89 -11.22
N LEU A 328 37.50 6.02 -10.71
CA LEU A 328 37.86 7.04 -9.72
C LEU A 328 37.99 8.41 -10.38
N GLY A 329 37.69 9.45 -9.60
CA GLY A 329 37.76 10.85 -10.00
C GLY A 329 36.94 11.73 -9.05
N PRO A 330 36.91 13.06 -9.26
CA PRO A 330 36.21 13.99 -8.37
C PRO A 330 34.74 13.61 -8.13
N LYS A 331 34.04 13.16 -9.19
CA LYS A 331 32.64 12.73 -9.13
C LYS A 331 32.41 11.39 -8.40
N ALA A 332 33.47 10.59 -8.20
CA ALA A 332 33.38 9.29 -7.54
C ALA A 332 33.66 9.38 -6.03
N ALA A 333 34.25 10.47 -5.54
CA ALA A 333 34.70 10.60 -4.14
C ALA A 333 33.58 10.36 -3.12
N GLU A 334 32.37 10.83 -3.40
CA GLU A 334 31.21 10.61 -2.53
C GLU A 334 30.56 9.23 -2.70
N LEU A 335 30.85 8.54 -3.79
CA LEU A 335 30.23 7.26 -4.16
C LEU A 335 30.97 6.05 -3.59
N VAL A 336 32.21 6.23 -3.14
CA VAL A 336 33.05 5.16 -2.61
C VAL A 336 33.10 5.19 -1.08
N ILE A 337 33.34 4.03 -0.50
CA ILE A 337 33.64 3.85 0.92
C ILE A 337 35.02 3.22 1.06
N SER A 338 35.68 3.45 2.19
CA SER A 338 36.96 2.82 2.50
C SER A 338 36.84 1.29 2.52
N GLN A 339 37.96 0.60 2.38
CA GLN A 339 38.03 -0.83 2.62
C GLN A 339 37.63 -1.14 4.08
N GLY A 340 36.87 -2.21 4.26
CA GLY A 340 36.42 -2.66 5.57
C GLY A 340 35.61 -3.94 5.46
N HIS A 341 35.13 -4.45 6.60
CA HIS A 341 34.19 -5.57 6.62
C HIS A 341 32.77 -5.03 6.53
N TYR A 342 32.01 -5.49 5.54
CA TYR A 342 30.62 -5.06 5.36
C TYR A 342 29.68 -6.26 5.24
N VAL A 343 28.50 -6.16 5.83
CA VAL A 343 27.39 -7.06 5.54
C VAL A 343 26.49 -6.37 4.52
N LEU A 344 26.54 -6.85 3.28
CA LEU A 344 25.72 -6.35 2.19
C LEU A 344 24.43 -7.13 2.12
N THR A 345 23.30 -6.46 1.93
CA THR A 345 21.99 -7.09 1.79
C THR A 345 21.31 -6.64 0.50
N LYS A 346 20.53 -7.54 -0.11
CA LYS A 346 19.69 -7.15 -1.24
C LYS A 346 18.60 -6.21 -0.76
N ARG A 347 18.48 -5.03 -1.39
CA ARG A 347 17.39 -4.09 -1.11
C ARG A 347 16.01 -4.68 -1.37
N PHE A 348 15.91 -5.58 -2.36
CA PHE A 348 14.69 -6.29 -2.72
C PHE A 348 15.02 -7.76 -2.93
N SER A 349 14.36 -8.64 -2.19
CA SER A 349 14.29 -10.08 -2.47
C SER A 349 12.97 -10.38 -3.17
N SER A 350 12.99 -11.20 -4.21
CA SER A 350 11.76 -11.63 -4.87
C SER A 350 11.06 -12.72 -4.03
N LYS A 351 9.75 -12.97 -4.23
CA LYS A 351 9.04 -14.01 -3.47
C LYS A 351 9.56 -15.42 -3.80
N GLU A 352 10.18 -15.55 -4.96
CA GLU A 352 10.73 -16.77 -5.55
C GLU A 352 12.14 -17.10 -5.03
N GLU A 353 12.80 -16.15 -4.33
CA GLU A 353 14.08 -16.43 -3.67
C GLU A 353 13.89 -17.37 -2.48
N ARG A 354 14.83 -18.32 -2.32
CA ARG A 354 14.82 -19.31 -1.22
C ARG A 354 14.88 -18.65 0.17
N ARG A 355 15.40 -17.42 0.28
CA ARG A 355 15.53 -16.66 1.53
C ARG A 355 14.88 -15.29 1.38
N ARG A 356 14.20 -14.83 2.44
CA ARG A 356 13.62 -13.47 2.52
C ARG A 356 14.67 -12.37 2.71
N ILE A 357 15.83 -12.72 3.26
CA ILE A 357 16.98 -11.83 3.37
C ILE A 357 18.13 -12.55 2.69
N VAL A 358 18.66 -11.93 1.62
CA VAL A 358 19.87 -12.40 0.96
C VAL A 358 20.99 -11.42 1.30
N ALA A 359 21.98 -11.94 2.02
CA ALA A 359 23.11 -11.18 2.52
C ALA A 359 24.43 -11.82 2.10
N ALA A 360 25.48 -11.00 1.99
CA ALA A 360 26.84 -11.41 1.72
C ALA A 360 27.83 -10.58 2.54
N VAL A 361 28.90 -11.23 3.01
CA VAL A 361 30.03 -10.56 3.65
C VAL A 361 30.98 -10.05 2.56
N TYR A 362 31.23 -8.75 2.56
CA TYR A 362 32.39 -8.17 1.90
C TYR A 362 33.58 -8.32 2.85
N ASP A 363 34.59 -9.05 2.38
CA ASP A 363 35.80 -9.37 3.13
C ASP A 363 37.00 -8.75 2.40
N PRO A 364 37.71 -7.81 3.03
CA PRO A 364 38.86 -7.13 2.43
C PRO A 364 40.02 -8.08 2.10
N ALA A 365 40.11 -9.25 2.74
CA ALA A 365 41.11 -10.26 2.41
C ALA A 365 40.81 -10.98 1.09
N ARG A 366 39.57 -10.93 0.59
CA ARG A 366 39.14 -11.56 -0.66
C ARG A 366 39.16 -10.61 -1.86
N ILE A 367 39.10 -9.31 -1.60
CA ILE A 367 39.06 -8.27 -2.62
C ILE A 367 40.12 -7.22 -2.26
N ALA A 368 41.29 -7.34 -2.89
CA ALA A 368 42.43 -6.44 -2.65
C ALA A 368 42.18 -5.05 -3.26
N THR A 369 41.57 -4.16 -2.50
CA THR A 369 41.35 -2.75 -2.86
C THR A 369 41.25 -1.89 -1.60
N THR A 370 41.63 -0.62 -1.68
CA THR A 370 41.53 0.32 -0.56
C THR A 370 40.15 1.00 -0.47
N GLN A 371 39.32 0.87 -1.50
CA GLN A 371 37.99 1.50 -1.58
C GLN A 371 37.02 0.62 -2.38
N VAL A 372 35.72 0.72 -2.09
CA VAL A 372 34.66 -0.02 -2.78
C VAL A 372 33.44 0.87 -3.02
N ALA A 373 32.70 0.60 -4.10
CA ALA A 373 31.49 1.30 -4.52
C ALA A 373 30.24 0.40 -4.45
#